data_AF-A0A8X8YYG1-F1
#
_entry.id   AF-A0A8X8YYG1-F1
#
_cell.length_a   1.000
_cell.length_b   1.000
_cell.length_c   1.000
_cell.angle_alpha   90.00
_cell.angle_beta   90.00
_cell.angle_gamma   90.00
#
_symmetry.space_group_name_H-M   'P 1'
#
loop_
_entity.id
_entity.type
_entity.pdbx_description
1 polymer ?
#
loop_
_entity_poly.entity_id
_entity_poly.type
_entity_poly.pdbx_seq_one_letter_code
_entity_poly.pdbx_strand_id
1 'polypeptide(L)'
;MAMAFGGICGSLFGGYTLDNLQIDKIFLLFSVLPAIQLLSCSLVEESSVEVKLLSENSNSNGASHSINGNDSDEDNARNHRNISTNKSGKNTHRRRRGQKSTKQEPVAVSESSDHRFIMGKWFNSLKSATFSLLGAFRQPIILRPMAWFFLAHVTVPNLSTIMFYYQTEVLKLEASFLGTTRVIGWLGLMLGTFIYNRYLKKMKLRRILLCAHISLSILSLLDAILVSRSNLSLGISDKVMVIFGSALSDGINQFKFMPFLILSGQLCPPGIEGTLFALFMSINNLGSTVSSFVGAGLATVLNISSGSFDNFFVGIMIQVVCTFIPVAFLFLIPKEATGISA
;
A
#
# COMPACT_ATOMS: atom_id res chain seq x y z
N MET A 1 7.66 -1.77 13.22
CA MET A 1 8.39 -2.83 13.95
C MET A 1 8.25 -4.19 13.27
N ALA A 2 7.03 -4.68 12.99
CA ALA A 2 6.82 -5.98 12.32
C ALA A 2 7.60 -6.15 10.99
N MET A 3 7.60 -5.13 10.14
CA MET A 3 8.37 -5.13 8.88
C MET A 3 9.88 -5.31 9.09
N ALA A 4 10.48 -4.62 10.07
CA ALA A 4 11.90 -4.74 10.37
C ALA A 4 12.23 -6.13 10.94
N PHE A 5 11.35 -6.67 11.79
CA PHE A 5 11.49 -8.03 12.32
C PHE A 5 11.44 -9.09 11.21
N GLY A 6 10.47 -8.99 10.30
CA GLY A 6 10.39 -9.85 9.12
C GLY A 6 11.63 -9.73 8.23
N GLY A 7 12.16 -8.52 8.03
CA GLY A 7 13.41 -8.27 7.32
C GLY A 7 14.64 -8.92 7.97
N ILE A 8 14.75 -8.86 9.30
CA ILE A 8 15.81 -9.53 10.07
C ILE A 8 15.72 -11.05 9.90
N CYS A 9 14.56 -11.64 10.19
CA CYS A 9 14.36 -13.08 10.09
C CYS A 9 14.59 -13.57 8.65
N GLY A 10 14.05 -12.86 7.66
CA GLY A 10 14.21 -13.19 6.25
C GLY A 10 15.66 -13.09 5.76
N SER A 11 16.40 -12.06 6.17
CA SER A 11 17.80 -11.87 5.76
C SER A 11 18.74 -12.89 6.44
N LEU A 12 18.48 -13.21 7.71
CA LEU A 12 19.23 -14.22 8.45
C LEU A 12 19.01 -15.62 7.88
N PHE A 13 17.73 -15.99 7.67
CA PHE A 13 17.37 -17.29 7.13
C PHE A 13 17.78 -17.43 5.66
N GLY A 14 17.59 -16.38 4.84
CA GLY A 14 18.05 -16.34 3.47
C GLY A 14 19.57 -16.50 3.35
N GLY A 15 20.34 -15.75 4.14
CA GLY A 15 21.80 -15.86 4.15
C GLY A 15 22.30 -17.24 4.59
N TYR A 16 21.70 -17.82 5.65
CA TYR A 16 22.08 -19.15 6.14
C TYR A 16 21.73 -20.27 5.14
N THR A 17 20.56 -20.19 4.52
CA THR A 17 20.07 -21.20 3.56
C THR A 17 20.86 -21.16 2.25
N LEU A 18 21.28 -19.99 1.78
CA LEU A 18 22.13 -19.82 0.58
C LEU A 18 23.49 -20.51 0.70
N ASP A 19 24.07 -20.58 1.90
CA ASP A 19 25.39 -21.18 2.11
C ASP A 19 25.32 -22.71 2.35
N ASN A 20 24.22 -23.21 2.92
CA ASN A 20 24.14 -24.59 3.43
C ASN A 20 23.18 -25.51 2.67
N LEU A 21 22.29 -24.97 1.83
CA LEU A 21 21.26 -25.73 1.14
C LEU A 21 21.33 -25.56 -0.38
N GLN A 22 20.97 -26.63 -1.09
CA GLN A 22 20.78 -26.58 -2.54
C GLN A 22 19.54 -25.75 -2.90
N ILE A 23 19.61 -25.04 -4.02
CA ILE A 23 18.60 -24.08 -4.51
C ILE A 23 17.17 -24.67 -4.50
N ASP A 24 16.99 -25.92 -4.92
CA ASP A 24 15.68 -26.58 -4.98
C ASP A 24 15.01 -26.70 -3.60
N LYS A 25 15.81 -26.99 -2.58
CA LYS A 25 15.34 -27.10 -1.19
C LYS A 25 15.02 -25.72 -0.60
N ILE A 26 15.75 -24.69 -1.04
CA ILE A 26 15.48 -23.30 -0.62
C ILE A 26 14.10 -22.88 -1.12
N PHE A 27 13.78 -23.10 -2.40
CA PHE A 27 12.46 -22.76 -2.94
C PHE A 27 11.32 -23.49 -2.21
N LEU A 28 11.48 -24.79 -1.95
CA LEU A 28 10.49 -25.57 -1.20
C LEU A 28 10.29 -25.01 0.22
N LEU A 29 11.37 -24.74 0.93
CA LEU A 29 11.33 -24.18 2.29
C LEU A 29 10.66 -22.80 2.33
N PHE A 30 11.00 -21.91 1.41
CA PHE A 30 10.41 -20.57 1.35
C PHE A 30 8.95 -20.58 0.88
N SER A 31 8.51 -21.57 0.10
CA SER A 31 7.10 -21.72 -0.33
C SER A 31 6.13 -22.01 0.83
N VAL A 32 6.64 -22.59 1.92
CA VAL A 32 5.84 -22.87 3.13
C VAL A 32 5.38 -21.58 3.80
N LEU A 33 6.20 -20.51 3.75
CA LEU A 33 5.88 -19.24 4.41
C LEU A 33 4.63 -18.55 3.80
N PRO A 34 4.52 -18.35 2.46
CA PRO A 34 3.29 -17.90 1.83
C PRO A 34 2.10 -18.84 2.05
N ALA A 35 2.33 -20.16 2.07
CA ALA A 35 1.25 -21.14 2.30
C ALA A 35 0.66 -20.99 3.71
N ILE A 36 1.49 -20.82 4.74
CA ILE A 36 1.04 -20.51 6.10
C ILE A 36 0.27 -19.19 6.12
N GLN A 37 0.74 -18.16 5.40
CA GLN A 37 0.07 -16.88 5.36
C GLN A 37 -1.32 -16.99 4.68
N LEU A 38 -1.44 -17.75 3.59
CA LEU A 38 -2.72 -18.04 2.94
C LEU A 38 -3.67 -18.82 3.85
N LEU A 39 -3.17 -19.84 4.55
CA LEU A 39 -3.96 -20.60 5.52
C LEU A 39 -4.43 -19.71 6.67
N SER A 40 -3.55 -18.85 7.20
CA SER A 40 -3.91 -17.89 8.23
C SER A 40 -4.98 -16.91 7.74
N CYS A 41 -4.91 -16.42 6.50
CA CYS A 41 -5.94 -15.57 5.93
C CYS A 41 -7.27 -16.32 5.74
N SER A 42 -7.23 -17.60 5.36
CA SER A 42 -8.43 -18.42 5.18
C SER A 42 -9.12 -18.80 6.49
N LEU A 43 -8.40 -18.80 7.61
CA LEU A 43 -8.93 -19.13 8.94
C LEU A 43 -9.40 -17.89 9.71
N VAL A 44 -9.15 -16.69 9.19
CA VAL A 44 -9.72 -15.46 9.76
C VAL A 44 -11.20 -15.44 9.42
N GLU A 45 -12.01 -15.64 10.45
CA GLU A 45 -13.46 -15.60 10.35
C GLU A 45 -13.89 -14.14 10.12
N GLU A 46 -14.40 -13.85 8.92
CA GLU A 46 -14.96 -12.54 8.61
C GLU A 46 -16.29 -12.40 9.35
N SER A 47 -16.29 -11.72 10.49
CA SER A 47 -17.53 -11.32 11.15
C SER A 47 -18.29 -10.41 10.19
N SER A 48 -19.38 -10.92 9.63
CA SER A 48 -20.18 -10.29 8.59
C SER A 48 -20.81 -8.97 9.08
N VAL A 49 -20.10 -7.87 8.86
CA VAL A 49 -20.63 -6.50 9.03
C VAL A 49 -21.87 -6.27 8.13
N GLU A 50 -21.99 -7.03 7.04
CA GLU A 50 -23.13 -6.99 6.11
C GLU A 50 -24.45 -7.50 6.71
N VAL A 51 -24.42 -8.37 7.73
CA VAL A 51 -25.65 -8.84 8.42
C VAL A 51 -26.17 -7.82 9.42
N LYS A 52 -25.29 -6.97 9.97
CA LYS A 52 -25.69 -5.94 10.95
C LYS A 52 -26.49 -4.80 10.32
N LEU A 53 -26.12 -4.37 9.11
CA LEU A 53 -26.83 -3.30 8.39
C LEU A 53 -28.24 -3.72 7.91
N LEU A 54 -28.45 -5.00 7.60
CA LEU A 54 -29.78 -5.52 7.28
C LEU A 54 -30.64 -5.76 8.53
N SER A 55 -30.03 -6.05 9.69
CA SER A 55 -30.75 -6.19 10.95
C SER A 55 -31.18 -4.85 11.54
N GLU A 56 -30.40 -3.78 11.35
CA GLU A 56 -30.69 -2.47 11.93
C GLU A 56 -31.78 -1.72 11.14
N ASN A 57 -31.88 -1.96 9.82
CA ASN A 57 -32.92 -1.39 8.97
C ASN A 57 -34.28 -2.13 9.07
N SER A 58 -34.31 -3.33 9.67
CA SER A 58 -35.54 -4.09 9.90
C SER A 58 -36.15 -3.82 11.29
N ASN A 59 -35.34 -3.36 12.26
CA ASN A 59 -35.77 -3.12 13.63
C ASN A 59 -36.28 -1.68 13.90
N SER A 60 -36.23 -0.76 12.93
CA SER A 60 -36.71 0.62 13.12
C SER A 60 -38.20 0.85 12.80
N ASN A 61 -38.97 -0.17 12.40
CA ASN A 61 -40.40 -0.03 12.07
C ASN A 61 -41.36 -0.60 13.13
N GLY A 62 -40.88 -0.82 14.35
CA GLY A 62 -41.61 -1.55 15.39
C GLY A 62 -41.87 -0.79 16.70
N ALA A 63 -42.07 0.54 16.69
CA ALA A 63 -42.62 1.23 17.87
C ALA A 63 -43.07 2.67 17.57
N SER A 64 -44.36 2.88 17.34
CA SER A 64 -45.06 4.04 17.91
C SER A 64 -46.54 3.74 18.05
N HIS A 65 -46.96 3.71 19.32
CA HIS A 65 -48.32 3.49 19.76
C HIS A 65 -49.10 4.81 19.68
N SER A 66 -50.35 4.68 19.26
CA SER A 66 -51.47 5.62 19.28
C SER A 66 -51.50 6.67 20.40
N ILE A 67 -51.79 7.94 20.06
CA ILE A 67 -52.70 8.80 20.84
C ILE A 67 -53.58 9.60 19.86
N ASN A 68 -54.86 9.61 20.21
CA ASN A 68 -56.03 10.16 19.52
C ASN A 68 -56.17 11.68 19.74
N GLY A 69 -56.77 12.41 18.80
CA GLY A 69 -57.16 13.82 19.01
C GLY A 69 -57.73 14.47 17.75
N ASN A 70 -59.05 14.62 17.72
CA ASN A 70 -59.81 15.43 16.76
C ASN A 70 -59.30 16.88 16.72
N ASP A 71 -59.25 17.49 15.53
CA ASP A 71 -60.01 18.71 15.27
C ASP A 71 -60.13 19.01 13.77
N SER A 72 -61.03 19.95 13.50
CA SER A 72 -61.86 20.14 12.31
C SER A 72 -61.24 21.06 11.25
N ASP A 73 -61.80 20.93 10.04
CA ASP A 73 -62.10 21.99 9.05
C ASP A 73 -61.13 22.45 7.95
N GLU A 74 -61.79 22.66 6.79
CA GLU A 74 -61.53 23.51 5.63
C GLU A 74 -60.74 23.01 4.39
N ASP A 75 -61.52 22.61 3.37
CA ASP A 75 -61.59 23.15 2.00
C ASP A 75 -60.28 23.53 1.26
N ASN A 76 -60.02 22.91 0.09
CA ASN A 76 -60.60 23.33 -1.21
C ASN A 76 -59.86 22.69 -2.42
N ALA A 77 -60.68 22.20 -3.38
CA ALA A 77 -60.49 22.17 -4.84
C ALA A 77 -59.18 21.67 -5.51
N ARG A 78 -59.28 20.64 -6.37
CA ARG A 78 -59.44 20.78 -7.84
C ARG A 78 -59.32 19.44 -8.59
N ASN A 79 -60.33 19.20 -9.41
CA ASN A 79 -60.43 18.36 -10.62
C ASN A 79 -59.13 17.74 -11.22
N HIS A 80 -59.17 16.44 -11.53
CA HIS A 80 -59.23 15.99 -12.93
C HIS A 80 -59.75 14.55 -13.06
N ARG A 81 -60.75 14.38 -13.94
CA ARG A 81 -61.36 13.11 -14.37
C ARG A 81 -60.47 12.40 -15.40
N ASN A 82 -60.58 11.06 -15.45
CA ASN A 82 -60.56 10.18 -16.64
C ASN A 82 -60.97 8.76 -16.16
N ILE A 83 -62.25 8.37 -16.19
CA ILE A 83 -63.01 7.65 -17.24
C ILE A 83 -62.34 6.39 -17.83
N SER A 84 -63.08 5.27 -17.65
CA SER A 84 -63.23 4.04 -18.44
C SER A 84 -62.75 2.75 -17.74
N THR A 85 -63.45 1.62 -17.67
CA THR A 85 -64.81 1.20 -18.09
C THR A 85 -65.13 -0.16 -17.43
N ASN A 86 -66.35 -0.32 -16.91
CA ASN A 86 -67.22 -1.52 -16.81
C ASN A 86 -66.63 -2.95 -16.86
N LYS A 87 -66.98 -3.80 -15.87
CA LYS A 87 -68.16 -4.69 -15.96
C LYS A 87 -68.50 -5.41 -14.65
N SER A 88 -69.82 -5.55 -14.49
CA SER A 88 -70.64 -6.14 -13.42
C SER A 88 -70.63 -7.67 -13.40
N GLY A 89 -70.93 -8.27 -12.23
CA GLY A 89 -71.39 -9.65 -12.12
C GLY A 89 -71.55 -10.15 -10.68
N LYS A 90 -72.71 -9.94 -10.06
CA LYS A 90 -73.15 -10.59 -8.81
C LYS A 90 -73.43 -12.09 -9.05
N ASN A 91 -73.04 -12.97 -8.11
CA ASN A 91 -73.99 -13.86 -7.42
C ASN A 91 -73.35 -14.72 -6.30
N THR A 92 -74.09 -14.77 -5.21
CA THR A 92 -73.98 -15.63 -4.01
C THR A 92 -74.27 -17.10 -4.29
N HIS A 93 -73.59 -18.05 -3.62
CA HIS A 93 -74.20 -19.14 -2.81
C HIS A 93 -73.17 -20.14 -2.20
N ARG A 94 -73.15 -20.18 -0.86
CA ARG A 94 -73.13 -21.33 0.08
C ARG A 94 -72.66 -22.73 -0.42
N ARG A 95 -71.63 -23.29 0.26
CA ARG A 95 -71.65 -24.54 1.10
C ARG A 95 -70.50 -25.56 0.88
N ARG A 96 -69.90 -25.96 2.01
CA ARG A 96 -69.31 -27.27 2.43
C ARG A 96 -67.83 -27.63 2.13
N ARG A 97 -67.13 -27.84 3.27
CA ARG A 97 -65.95 -28.69 3.55
C ARG A 97 -65.74 -29.87 2.58
N GLY A 98 -64.48 -30.05 2.17
CA GLY A 98 -63.95 -31.29 1.60
C GLY A 98 -62.44 -31.17 1.38
N GLN A 99 -61.65 -31.76 2.29
CA GLN A 99 -60.20 -31.88 2.22
C GLN A 99 -59.83 -32.88 1.10
N LYS A 100 -59.01 -32.50 0.12
CA LYS A 100 -58.15 -33.46 -0.62
C LYS A 100 -57.02 -32.74 -1.38
N SER A 101 -55.82 -33.25 -1.11
CA SER A 101 -54.50 -32.90 -1.64
C SER A 101 -54.42 -32.91 -3.17
N THR A 102 -53.77 -31.92 -3.78
CA THR A 102 -53.04 -32.08 -5.05
C THR A 102 -51.90 -31.06 -5.16
N LYS A 103 -50.70 -31.61 -5.40
CA LYS A 103 -49.38 -31.02 -5.73
C LYS A 103 -49.36 -29.55 -6.21
N GLN A 104 -48.56 -28.74 -5.53
CA GLN A 104 -47.95 -27.53 -6.11
C GLN A 104 -46.69 -27.94 -6.88
N GLU A 105 -46.65 -27.68 -8.18
CA GLU A 105 -45.41 -27.62 -8.95
C GLU A 105 -44.60 -26.39 -8.49
N PRO A 106 -43.27 -26.49 -8.34
CA PRO A 106 -42.44 -25.35 -8.02
C PRO A 106 -42.35 -24.44 -9.25
N VAL A 107 -42.81 -23.20 -9.09
CA VAL A 107 -42.55 -22.09 -10.01
C VAL A 107 -41.04 -21.95 -10.13
N ALA A 108 -40.50 -22.16 -11.33
CA ALA A 108 -39.11 -21.90 -11.66
C ALA A 108 -38.81 -20.41 -11.45
N VAL A 109 -38.16 -20.09 -10.33
CA VAL A 109 -37.52 -18.79 -10.14
C VAL A 109 -36.36 -18.73 -11.11
N SER A 110 -36.45 -17.81 -12.08
CA SER A 110 -35.40 -17.58 -13.07
C SER A 110 -34.17 -16.99 -12.35
N GLU A 111 -33.18 -17.82 -12.05
CA GLU A 111 -31.88 -17.43 -11.48
C GLU A 111 -31.04 -16.54 -12.43
N SER A 112 -31.51 -16.30 -13.66
CA SER A 112 -30.75 -15.58 -14.71
C SER A 112 -30.86 -14.05 -14.66
N SER A 113 -31.74 -13.50 -13.83
CA SER A 113 -31.89 -12.03 -13.64
C SER A 113 -31.01 -11.48 -12.52
N ASP A 114 -30.60 -12.31 -11.56
CA ASP A 114 -29.93 -11.85 -10.33
C ASP A 114 -28.45 -11.52 -10.58
N HIS A 115 -27.73 -12.34 -11.36
CA HIS A 115 -26.33 -12.08 -11.71
C HIS A 115 -26.08 -10.76 -12.46
N ARG A 116 -27.00 -10.34 -13.33
CA ARG A 116 -26.91 -9.04 -14.02
C ARG A 116 -27.20 -7.86 -13.10
N PHE A 117 -28.10 -8.04 -12.12
CA PHE A 117 -28.42 -7.02 -11.13
C PHE A 117 -27.30 -6.84 -10.10
N ILE A 118 -26.67 -7.94 -9.67
CA ILE A 118 -25.48 -7.95 -8.80
C ILE A 118 -24.29 -7.31 -9.51
N MET A 119 -24.05 -7.65 -10.80
CA MET A 119 -22.97 -6.99 -11.56
C MET A 119 -23.22 -5.50 -11.79
N GLY A 120 -24.48 -5.09 -12.01
CA GLY A 120 -24.85 -3.68 -12.09
C GLY A 120 -24.59 -2.93 -10.77
N LYS A 121 -24.96 -3.53 -9.64
CA LYS A 121 -24.66 -2.98 -8.30
C LYS A 121 -23.16 -2.90 -8.02
N TRP A 122 -22.39 -3.95 -8.32
CA TRP A 122 -20.94 -3.96 -8.14
C TRP A 122 -20.25 -2.92 -9.02
N PHE A 123 -20.66 -2.80 -10.29
CA PHE A 123 -20.13 -1.80 -11.21
C PHE A 123 -20.44 -0.37 -10.75
N ASN A 124 -21.66 -0.13 -10.26
CA ASN A 124 -22.03 1.18 -9.72
C ASN A 124 -21.29 1.50 -8.41
N SER A 125 -21.07 0.50 -7.54
CA SER A 125 -20.24 0.63 -6.35
C SER A 125 -18.78 0.92 -6.70
N LEU A 126 -18.21 0.21 -7.66
CA LEU A 126 -16.86 0.43 -8.18
C LEU A 126 -16.73 1.81 -8.82
N LYS A 127 -17.73 2.25 -9.59
CA LYS A 127 -17.77 3.60 -10.19
C LYS A 127 -17.84 4.69 -9.12
N SER A 128 -18.60 4.48 -8.06
CA SER A 128 -18.69 5.40 -6.92
C SER A 128 -17.37 5.46 -6.14
N ALA A 129 -16.75 4.30 -5.86
CA ALA A 129 -15.47 4.20 -5.18
C ALA A 129 -14.35 4.86 -6.00
N THR A 130 -14.30 4.63 -7.31
CA THR A 130 -13.31 5.25 -8.22
C THR A 130 -13.50 6.75 -8.35
N PHE A 131 -14.74 7.25 -8.43
CA PHE A 131 -15.01 8.69 -8.45
C PHE A 131 -14.62 9.35 -7.12
N SER A 132 -14.94 8.72 -5.99
CA SER A 132 -14.58 9.19 -4.65
C SER A 132 -13.06 9.20 -4.45
N LEU A 133 -12.37 8.15 -4.93
CA LEU A 133 -10.92 8.07 -4.94
C LEU A 133 -10.29 9.16 -5.82
N LEU A 134 -10.82 9.40 -7.01
CA LEU A 134 -10.32 10.44 -7.91
C LEU A 134 -10.53 11.84 -7.31
N GLY A 135 -11.66 12.04 -6.62
CA GLY A 135 -11.94 13.24 -5.83
C GLY A 135 -10.94 13.46 -4.70
N ALA A 136 -10.69 12.41 -3.90
CA ALA A 136 -9.71 12.44 -2.80
C ALA A 136 -8.28 12.65 -3.31
N PHE A 137 -7.87 11.96 -4.37
CA PHE A 137 -6.55 12.10 -4.98
C PHE A 137 -6.33 13.50 -5.59
N ARG A 138 -7.39 14.15 -6.09
CA ARG A 138 -7.31 15.54 -6.57
C ARG A 138 -7.12 16.57 -5.46
N GLN A 139 -7.29 16.21 -4.20
CA GLN A 139 -7.06 17.16 -3.11
C GLN A 139 -5.57 17.53 -3.06
N PRO A 140 -5.23 18.83 -3.09
CA PRO A 140 -3.84 19.28 -3.13
C PRO A 140 -3.06 18.90 -1.85
N ILE A 141 -3.75 18.63 -0.75
CA ILE A 141 -3.16 18.16 0.51
C ILE A 141 -2.54 16.76 0.35
N ILE A 142 -3.10 15.90 -0.50
CA ILE A 142 -2.65 14.52 -0.73
C ILE A 142 -1.76 14.43 -1.98
N LEU A 143 -2.17 15.11 -3.06
CA LEU A 143 -1.45 15.08 -4.34
C LEU A 143 -0.03 15.61 -4.22
N ARG A 144 0.19 16.71 -3.48
CA ARG A 144 1.51 17.34 -3.38
C ARG A 144 2.55 16.44 -2.68
N PRO A 145 2.28 15.85 -1.48
CA PRO A 145 3.18 14.87 -0.88
C PRO A 145 3.40 13.62 -1.74
N MET A 146 2.34 13.07 -2.37
CA MET A 146 2.47 11.89 -3.23
C MET A 146 3.30 12.18 -4.47
N ALA A 147 3.09 13.31 -5.14
CA ALA A 147 3.85 13.72 -6.30
C ALA A 147 5.32 13.97 -5.94
N TRP A 148 5.59 14.61 -4.81
CA TRP A 148 6.96 14.78 -4.32
C TRP A 148 7.63 13.44 -4.05
N PHE A 149 6.92 12.49 -3.41
CA PHE A 149 7.44 11.17 -3.10
C PHE A 149 7.72 10.35 -4.35
N PHE A 150 6.81 10.38 -5.33
CA PHE A 150 7.01 9.75 -6.64
C PHE A 150 8.21 10.37 -7.36
N LEU A 151 8.30 11.70 -7.42
CA LEU A 151 9.44 12.40 -8.00
C LEU A 151 10.74 12.02 -7.30
N ALA A 152 10.73 11.90 -5.97
CA ALA A 152 11.89 11.51 -5.17
C ALA A 152 12.41 10.11 -5.51
N HIS A 153 11.52 9.18 -5.89
CA HIS A 153 11.91 7.87 -6.38
C HIS A 153 12.43 7.93 -7.82
N VAL A 154 11.71 8.60 -8.72
CA VAL A 154 12.05 8.64 -10.16
C VAL A 154 13.38 9.35 -10.44
N THR A 155 13.67 10.45 -9.72
CA THR A 155 14.87 11.25 -9.99
C THR A 155 16.15 10.58 -9.54
N VAL A 156 16.09 9.68 -8.56
CA VAL A 156 17.27 9.01 -8.01
C VAL A 156 17.44 7.66 -8.74
N PRO A 157 18.47 7.49 -9.58
CA PRO A 157 18.70 6.22 -10.26
C PRO A 157 18.97 5.12 -9.24
N ASN A 158 18.28 3.97 -9.38
CA ASN A 158 18.51 2.83 -8.51
C ASN A 158 19.70 2.00 -9.02
N LEU A 159 20.84 2.09 -8.34
CA LEU A 159 22.06 1.33 -8.64
C LEU A 159 22.26 0.11 -7.71
N SER A 160 21.26 -0.26 -6.91
CA SER A 160 21.37 -1.33 -5.90
C SER A 160 21.78 -2.69 -6.51
N THR A 161 21.23 -3.05 -7.68
CA THR A 161 21.59 -4.28 -8.38
C THR A 161 23.05 -4.29 -8.85
N ILE A 162 23.55 -3.16 -9.36
CA ILE A 162 24.93 -3.03 -9.83
C ILE A 162 25.89 -3.07 -8.64
N MET A 163 25.53 -2.41 -7.53
CA MET A 163 26.28 -2.49 -6.28
C MET A 163 26.36 -3.93 -5.76
N PHE A 164 25.25 -4.69 -5.84
CA PHE A 164 25.25 -6.10 -5.48
C PHE A 164 26.23 -6.91 -6.33
N TYR A 165 26.20 -6.76 -7.66
CA TYR A 165 27.16 -7.42 -8.56
C TYR A 165 28.61 -7.02 -8.26
N TYR A 166 28.87 -5.75 -7.98
CA TYR A 166 30.20 -5.27 -7.59
C TYR A 166 30.67 -5.93 -6.28
N GLN A 167 29.80 -6.04 -5.28
CA GLN A 167 30.11 -6.70 -4.00
C GLN A 167 30.40 -8.20 -4.17
N THR A 168 29.70 -8.89 -5.07
CA THR A 168 29.87 -10.33 -5.29
C THR A 168 31.03 -10.66 -6.23
N GLU A 169 31.22 -9.92 -7.33
CA GLU A 169 32.23 -10.23 -8.35
C GLU A 169 33.60 -9.61 -8.05
N VAL A 170 33.62 -8.35 -7.59
CA VAL A 170 34.87 -7.59 -7.40
C VAL A 170 35.39 -7.68 -5.98
N LEU A 171 34.51 -7.59 -4.97
CA LEU A 171 34.90 -7.76 -3.57
C LEU A 171 34.88 -9.23 -3.12
N LYS A 172 34.27 -10.14 -3.91
CA LYS A 172 34.13 -11.57 -3.61
C LYS A 172 33.54 -11.83 -2.21
N LEU A 173 32.55 -11.03 -1.83
CA LEU A 173 31.85 -11.20 -0.57
C LEU A 173 30.87 -12.37 -0.66
N GLU A 174 30.86 -13.20 0.37
CA GLU A 174 29.98 -14.36 0.49
C GLU A 174 28.51 -13.93 0.66
N ALA A 175 27.58 -14.74 0.15
CA ALA A 175 26.16 -14.45 0.20
C ALA A 175 25.64 -14.35 1.65
N SER A 176 26.13 -15.17 2.57
CA SER A 176 25.84 -15.02 4.00
C SER A 176 26.35 -13.73 4.61
N PHE A 177 27.50 -13.22 4.17
CA PHE A 177 27.99 -11.92 4.63
C PHE A 177 27.07 -10.78 4.15
N LEU A 178 26.60 -10.84 2.90
CA LEU A 178 25.60 -9.87 2.41
C LEU A 178 24.27 -10.00 3.16
N GLY A 179 23.84 -11.23 3.48
CA GLY A 179 22.65 -11.50 4.29
C GLY A 179 22.73 -10.91 5.71
N THR A 180 23.83 -11.16 6.42
CA THR A 180 24.09 -10.60 7.76
C THR A 180 24.25 -9.09 7.72
N THR A 181 24.84 -8.53 6.67
CA THR A 181 24.91 -7.08 6.46
C THR A 181 23.51 -6.45 6.37
N ARG A 182 22.58 -7.08 5.63
CA ARG A 182 21.18 -6.62 5.62
C ARG A 182 20.50 -6.72 6.98
N VAL A 183 20.79 -7.75 7.78
CA VAL A 183 20.28 -7.86 9.17
C VAL A 183 20.71 -6.64 9.98
N ILE A 184 21.97 -6.21 9.87
CA ILE A 184 22.47 -5.00 10.54
C ILE A 184 21.71 -3.76 10.04
N GLY A 185 21.44 -3.66 8.75
CA GLY A 185 20.59 -2.60 8.18
C GLY A 185 19.18 -2.56 8.79
N TRP A 186 18.53 -3.71 8.92
CA TRP A 186 17.21 -3.82 9.55
C TRP A 186 17.22 -3.51 11.05
N LEU A 187 18.29 -3.88 11.77
CA LEU A 187 18.51 -3.47 13.16
C LEU A 187 18.69 -1.95 13.26
N GLY A 188 19.44 -1.35 12.33
CA GLY A 188 19.57 0.10 12.18
C GLY A 188 18.23 0.78 11.93
N LEU A 189 17.38 0.22 11.06
CA LEU A 189 16.01 0.68 10.85
C LEU A 189 15.16 0.59 12.13
N MET A 190 15.28 -0.50 12.89
CA MET A 190 14.56 -0.68 14.14
C MET A 190 14.94 0.38 15.17
N LEU A 191 16.25 0.64 15.31
CA LEU A 191 16.79 1.69 16.16
C LEU A 191 16.36 3.08 15.68
N GLY A 192 16.42 3.35 14.37
CA GLY A 192 15.96 4.59 13.76
C GLY A 192 14.47 4.84 13.99
N THR A 193 13.64 3.80 13.90
CA THR A 193 12.20 3.87 14.18
C THR A 193 11.94 4.19 15.67
N PHE A 194 12.73 3.60 16.57
CA PHE A 194 12.67 3.91 18.00
C PHE A 194 13.03 5.38 18.26
N ILE A 195 14.14 5.87 17.68
CA ILE A 195 14.55 7.28 17.72
C ILE A 195 13.44 8.18 17.15
N TYR A 196 12.78 7.77 16.07
CA TYR A 196 11.69 8.52 15.45
C TYR A 196 10.50 8.68 16.38
N ASN A 197 10.06 7.57 16.99
CA ASN A 197 8.97 7.59 17.94
C ASN A 197 9.25 8.48 19.15
N ARG A 198 10.51 8.53 19.60
CA ARG A 198 10.90 9.30 20.80
C ARG A 198 11.13 10.79 20.51
N TYR A 199 11.79 11.12 19.40
CA TYR A 199 12.28 12.47 19.12
C TYR A 199 11.75 13.09 17.82
N LEU A 200 11.75 12.35 16.69
CA LEU A 200 11.42 12.96 15.39
C LEU A 200 9.93 13.18 15.16
N LYS A 201 9.03 12.48 15.84
CA LYS A 201 7.57 12.72 15.74
C LYS A 201 7.16 14.18 16.00
N LYS A 202 7.89 14.87 16.88
CA LYS A 202 7.65 16.29 17.24
C LYS A 202 8.19 17.27 16.21
N MET A 203 9.01 16.81 15.26
CA MET A 203 9.60 17.66 14.22
C MET A 203 8.70 17.75 12.99
N LYS A 204 8.87 18.82 12.21
CA LYS A 204 8.18 18.99 10.93
C LYS A 204 8.64 17.93 9.93
N LEU A 205 7.71 17.33 9.18
CA LEU A 205 7.99 16.30 8.17
C LEU A 205 9.08 16.74 7.18
N ARG A 206 9.03 18.00 6.76
CA ARG A 206 10.04 18.61 5.88
C ARG A 206 11.47 18.49 6.43
N ARG A 207 11.68 18.72 7.73
CA ARG A 207 13.02 18.62 8.34
C ARG A 207 13.48 17.16 8.40
N ILE A 208 12.57 16.23 8.69
CA ILE A 208 12.86 14.79 8.73
C ILE A 208 13.33 14.30 7.36
N LEU A 209 12.61 14.68 6.30
CA LEU A 209 12.95 14.30 4.93
C LEU A 209 14.25 14.95 4.46
N LEU A 210 14.48 16.22 4.81
CA LEU A 210 15.76 16.88 4.54
C LEU A 210 16.92 16.16 5.21
N CYS A 211 16.80 15.83 6.51
CA CYS A 211 17.81 15.05 7.22
C CYS A 211 18.01 13.67 6.57
N ALA A 212 16.94 12.98 6.19
CA ALA A 212 17.02 11.67 5.54
C ALA A 212 17.75 11.73 4.19
N HIS A 213 17.49 12.74 3.35
CA HIS A 213 18.20 12.93 2.08
C HIS A 213 19.67 13.30 2.28
N ILE A 214 19.99 14.14 3.27
CA ILE A 214 21.38 14.45 3.62
C ILE A 214 22.10 13.19 4.07
N SER A 215 21.50 12.40 4.97
CA SER A 215 22.09 11.14 5.40
C SER A 215 22.25 10.17 4.23
N LEU A 216 21.26 10.05 3.34
CA LEU A 216 21.36 9.20 2.15
C LEU A 216 22.50 9.65 1.23
N SER A 217 22.67 10.97 1.02
CA SER A 217 23.78 11.50 0.25
C SER A 217 25.14 11.19 0.89
N ILE A 218 25.26 11.28 2.22
CA ILE A 218 26.50 10.91 2.93
C ILE A 218 26.80 9.43 2.73
N LEU A 219 25.80 8.55 2.83
CA LEU A 219 26.00 7.11 2.63
C LEU A 219 26.34 6.76 1.17
N SER A 220 25.72 7.43 0.19
CA SER A 220 26.09 7.26 -1.22
C SER A 220 27.52 7.75 -1.51
N LEU A 221 28.02 8.75 -0.77
CA LEU A 221 29.44 9.13 -0.85
C LEU A 221 30.36 8.05 -0.25
N LEU A 222 29.95 7.38 0.82
CA LEU A 222 30.68 6.22 1.34
C LEU A 222 30.72 5.07 0.32
N ASP A 223 29.61 4.81 -0.36
CA ASP A 223 29.56 3.84 -1.48
C ASP A 223 30.50 4.26 -2.63
N ALA A 224 30.60 5.56 -2.94
CA ALA A 224 31.55 6.07 -3.95
C ALA A 224 33.02 5.84 -3.52
N ILE A 225 33.34 6.06 -2.24
CA ILE A 225 34.67 5.80 -1.67
C ILE A 225 35.02 4.30 -1.73
N LEU A 226 34.04 3.44 -1.47
CA LEU A 226 34.18 1.99 -1.59
C LEU A 226 34.53 1.57 -3.02
N VAL A 227 33.79 2.10 -4.01
CA VAL A 227 33.99 1.77 -5.43
C VAL A 227 35.32 2.31 -5.95
N SER A 228 35.72 3.50 -5.53
CA SER A 228 37.04 4.07 -5.87
C SER A 228 38.22 3.32 -5.24
N ARG A 229 37.97 2.31 -4.39
CA ARG A 229 38.99 1.57 -3.61
C ARG A 229 39.87 2.45 -2.69
N SER A 230 39.55 3.74 -2.55
CA SER A 230 40.22 4.67 -1.63
C SER A 230 40.12 4.22 -0.17
N ASN A 231 39.14 3.38 0.14
CA ASN A 231 38.99 2.68 1.42
C ASN A 231 40.28 1.98 1.89
N LEU A 232 41.03 1.36 0.97
CA LEU A 232 42.27 0.64 1.27
C LEU A 232 43.40 1.58 1.71
N SER A 233 43.46 2.79 1.14
CA SER A 233 44.45 3.79 1.54
C SER A 233 44.21 4.34 2.96
N LEU A 234 42.96 4.26 3.44
CA LEU A 234 42.55 4.65 4.79
C LEU A 234 42.67 3.50 5.80
N GLY A 235 43.06 2.30 5.36
CA GLY A 235 43.20 1.11 6.21
C GLY A 235 41.88 0.52 6.71
N ILE A 236 40.74 0.91 6.14
CA ILE A 236 39.42 0.43 6.52
C ILE A 236 39.08 -0.82 5.70
N SER A 237 38.52 -1.85 6.35
CA SER A 237 38.12 -3.08 5.67
C SER A 237 36.89 -2.87 4.79
N ASP A 238 36.88 -3.46 3.59
CA ASP A 238 35.75 -3.43 2.65
C ASP A 238 34.44 -3.89 3.30
N LYS A 239 34.51 -4.89 4.20
CA LYS A 239 33.36 -5.40 4.96
C LYS A 239 32.70 -4.33 5.82
N VAL A 240 33.50 -3.52 6.50
CA VAL A 240 33.00 -2.44 7.38
C VAL A 240 32.34 -1.36 6.54
N MET A 241 32.96 -0.98 5.43
CA MET A 241 32.43 0.05 4.54
C MET A 241 31.10 -0.39 3.90
N VAL A 242 30.94 -1.67 3.52
CA VAL A 242 29.67 -2.21 3.01
C VAL A 242 28.55 -2.19 4.06
N ILE A 243 28.87 -2.48 5.33
CA ILE A 243 27.90 -2.39 6.44
C ILE A 243 27.44 -0.96 6.65
N PHE A 244 28.37 0.00 6.70
CA PHE A 244 28.03 1.41 6.96
C PHE A 244 27.43 2.13 5.74
N GLY A 245 27.83 1.80 4.52
CA GLY A 245 27.30 2.37 3.29
C GLY A 245 25.96 1.73 2.92
N SER A 246 26.02 0.57 2.30
CA SER A 246 24.87 -0.05 1.63
C SER A 246 23.76 -0.47 2.60
N ALA A 247 24.08 -1.16 3.70
CA ALA A 247 23.03 -1.65 4.62
C ALA A 247 22.34 -0.52 5.40
N LEU A 248 23.08 0.50 5.81
CA LEU A 248 22.48 1.66 6.46
C LEU A 248 21.66 2.49 5.45
N SER A 249 22.11 2.59 4.19
CA SER A 249 21.39 3.26 3.10
C SER A 249 20.03 2.64 2.84
N ASP A 250 19.95 1.30 2.79
CA ASP A 250 18.68 0.57 2.69
C ASP A 250 17.76 0.87 3.87
N GLY A 251 18.31 0.89 5.10
CA GLY A 251 17.58 1.28 6.30
C GLY A 251 17.03 2.71 6.21
N ILE A 252 17.84 3.67 5.78
CA ILE A 252 17.39 5.07 5.64
C ILE A 252 16.33 5.20 4.53
N ASN A 253 16.47 4.45 3.43
CA ASN A 253 15.46 4.41 2.39
C ASN A 253 14.10 3.93 2.93
N GLN A 254 14.10 2.87 3.74
CA GLN A 254 12.89 2.37 4.38
C GLN A 254 12.36 3.33 5.45
N PHE A 255 13.25 4.00 6.17
CA PHE A 255 12.88 5.01 7.16
C PHE A 255 12.15 6.20 6.53
N LYS A 256 12.62 6.67 5.36
CA LYS A 256 11.99 7.76 4.61
C LYS A 256 10.54 7.44 4.23
N PHE A 257 10.21 6.16 4.06
CA PHE A 257 8.88 5.70 3.66
C PHE A 257 7.87 5.79 4.81
N MET A 258 8.31 5.60 6.07
CA MET A 258 7.41 5.53 7.22
C MET A 258 6.55 6.78 7.44
N PRO A 259 7.09 8.02 7.38
CA PRO A 259 6.27 9.21 7.54
C PRO A 259 5.20 9.37 6.47
N PHE A 260 5.44 8.89 5.24
CA PHE A 260 4.43 8.93 4.18
C PHE A 260 3.32 7.92 4.41
N LEU A 261 3.62 6.74 4.97
CA LEU A 261 2.59 5.79 5.38
C LEU A 261 1.69 6.37 6.48
N ILE A 262 2.28 7.05 7.46
CA ILE A 262 1.54 7.72 8.54
C ILE A 262 0.67 8.84 7.95
N LEU A 263 1.24 9.69 7.11
CA LEU A 263 0.52 10.79 6.46
C LEU A 263 -0.60 10.27 5.55
N SER A 264 -0.35 9.19 4.80
CA SER A 264 -1.36 8.56 3.97
C SER A 264 -2.53 8.09 4.83
N GLY A 265 -2.28 7.42 5.95
CA GLY A 265 -3.35 6.98 6.86
C GLY A 265 -4.16 8.14 7.46
N GLN A 266 -3.50 9.26 7.79
CA GLN A 266 -4.17 10.45 8.33
C GLN A 266 -5.01 11.22 7.29
N LEU A 267 -4.61 11.18 6.02
CA LEU A 267 -5.28 11.87 4.93
C LEU A 267 -6.36 11.02 4.26
N CYS A 268 -6.46 9.73 4.61
CA CYS A 268 -7.50 8.84 4.14
C CYS A 268 -8.88 9.32 4.60
N PRO A 269 -9.81 9.69 3.69
CA PRO A 269 -11.17 10.01 4.11
C PRO A 269 -11.94 8.73 4.46
N PRO A 270 -12.91 8.82 5.40
CA PRO A 270 -13.64 7.66 5.88
C PRO A 270 -14.38 6.97 4.74
N GLY A 271 -14.32 5.64 4.69
CA GLY A 271 -14.99 4.82 3.68
C GLY A 271 -14.18 4.47 2.43
N ILE A 272 -13.04 5.13 2.17
CA ILE A 272 -12.13 4.76 1.05
C ILE A 272 -10.67 4.56 1.47
N GLU A 273 -10.40 4.48 2.78
CA GLU A 273 -9.05 4.41 3.36
C GLU A 273 -8.17 3.32 2.74
N GLY A 274 -8.72 2.11 2.60
CA GLY A 274 -8.01 0.97 2.01
C GLY A 274 -7.63 1.21 0.55
N THR A 275 -8.53 1.79 -0.24
CA THR A 275 -8.26 2.08 -1.67
C THR A 275 -7.27 3.22 -1.87
N LEU A 276 -7.29 4.26 -1.02
CA LEU A 276 -6.31 5.34 -1.09
C LEU A 276 -4.92 4.84 -0.69
N PHE A 277 -4.84 4.00 0.35
CA PHE A 277 -3.59 3.37 0.75
C PHE A 277 -3.05 2.41 -0.32
N ALA A 278 -3.91 1.63 -0.97
CA ALA A 278 -3.53 0.78 -2.11
C ALA A 278 -3.01 1.61 -3.29
N LEU A 279 -3.64 2.76 -3.59
CA LEU A 279 -3.16 3.69 -4.60
C LEU A 279 -1.78 4.25 -4.23
N PHE A 280 -1.58 4.67 -2.98
CA PHE A 280 -0.29 5.13 -2.48
C PHE A 280 0.81 4.08 -2.65
N MET A 281 0.54 2.82 -2.27
CA MET A 281 1.46 1.70 -2.45
C MET A 281 1.74 1.43 -3.94
N SER A 282 0.73 1.55 -4.80
CA SER A 282 0.89 1.37 -6.25
C SER A 282 1.79 2.45 -6.86
N ILE A 283 1.63 3.70 -6.45
CA ILE A 283 2.50 4.82 -6.87
C ILE A 283 3.94 4.58 -6.39
N ASN A 284 4.13 4.11 -5.15
CA ASN A 284 5.45 3.75 -4.62
C ASN A 284 6.12 2.65 -5.46
N ASN A 285 5.38 1.58 -5.77
CA ASN A 285 5.89 0.48 -6.59
C ASN A 285 6.24 0.97 -8.00
N LEU A 286 5.37 1.79 -8.62
CA LEU A 286 5.63 2.40 -9.92
C LEU A 286 6.90 3.28 -9.89
N GLY A 287 7.05 4.11 -8.86
CA GLY A 287 8.25 4.94 -8.69
C GLY A 287 9.52 4.11 -8.58
N SER A 288 9.49 3.00 -7.83
CA SER A 288 10.62 2.05 -7.71
C SER A 288 10.93 1.34 -9.03
N THR A 289 9.91 0.94 -9.79
CA THR A 289 10.11 0.34 -11.11
C THR A 289 10.74 1.34 -12.08
N VAL A 290 10.24 2.57 -12.14
CA VAL A 290 10.80 3.63 -13.01
C VAL A 290 12.22 3.96 -12.59
N SER A 291 12.52 4.10 -11.29
CA SER A 291 13.88 4.37 -10.83
C SER A 291 14.88 3.26 -11.16
N SER A 292 14.40 2.01 -11.18
CA SER A 292 15.19 0.84 -11.60
C SER A 292 15.46 0.85 -13.10
N PHE A 293 14.47 1.24 -13.93
CA PHE A 293 14.70 1.45 -15.37
C PHE A 293 15.67 2.60 -15.64
N VAL A 294 15.54 3.71 -14.90
CA VAL A 294 16.48 4.86 -15.01
C VAL A 294 17.89 4.44 -14.59
N GLY A 295 18.03 3.66 -13.51
CA GLY A 295 19.31 3.12 -13.06
C GLY A 295 19.94 2.15 -14.07
N ALA A 296 19.15 1.24 -14.64
CA ALA A 296 19.59 0.34 -15.70
C ALA A 296 20.00 1.10 -16.97
N GLY A 297 19.21 2.09 -17.39
CA GLY A 297 19.54 2.97 -18.52
C GLY A 297 20.84 3.74 -18.29
N LEU A 298 21.04 4.28 -17.08
CA LEU A 298 22.30 4.94 -16.70
C LEU A 298 23.49 3.96 -16.78
N ALA A 299 23.30 2.72 -16.35
CA ALA A 299 24.33 1.69 -16.44
C ALA A 299 24.70 1.35 -17.88
N THR A 300 23.71 1.24 -18.77
CA THR A 300 23.95 1.03 -20.21
C THR A 300 24.68 2.21 -20.84
N VAL A 301 24.29 3.46 -20.53
CA VAL A 301 24.96 4.67 -21.03
C VAL A 301 26.43 4.74 -20.58
N LEU A 302 26.71 4.32 -19.35
CA LEU A 302 28.06 4.29 -18.79
C LEU A 302 28.86 3.02 -19.17
N ASN A 303 28.29 2.14 -20.01
CA ASN A 303 28.85 0.84 -20.41
C ASN A 303 29.29 -0.02 -19.21
N ILE A 304 28.50 -0.01 -18.13
CA ILE A 304 28.75 -0.87 -16.97
C ILE A 304 28.24 -2.26 -17.30
N SER A 305 29.13 -3.25 -17.26
CA SER A 305 28.81 -4.65 -17.53
C SER A 305 29.40 -5.55 -16.45
N SER A 306 28.85 -6.76 -16.28
CA SER A 306 29.40 -7.79 -15.40
C SER A 306 30.86 -8.07 -15.79
N GLY A 307 31.80 -7.62 -14.97
CA GLY A 307 33.25 -7.69 -15.21
C GLY A 307 33.97 -6.38 -15.54
N SER A 308 33.27 -5.28 -15.84
CA SER A 308 33.88 -3.95 -16.05
C SER A 308 33.09 -2.85 -15.32
N PHE A 309 33.68 -2.34 -14.24
CA PHE A 309 33.06 -1.37 -13.32
C PHE A 309 33.78 -0.01 -13.32
N ASP A 310 34.59 0.29 -14.33
CA ASP A 310 35.46 1.47 -14.36
C ASP A 310 34.67 2.78 -14.25
N ASN A 311 33.49 2.85 -14.89
CA ASN A 311 32.61 4.01 -14.83
C ASN A 311 31.60 3.96 -13.68
N PHE A 312 31.65 2.96 -12.81
CA PHE A 312 30.67 2.82 -11.72
C PHE A 312 30.76 3.96 -10.70
N PHE A 313 31.98 4.45 -10.43
CA PHE A 313 32.19 5.64 -9.61
C PHE A 313 31.43 6.86 -10.15
N VAL A 314 31.47 7.09 -11.46
CA VAL A 314 30.73 8.19 -12.12
C VAL A 314 29.22 7.99 -11.96
N GLY A 315 28.73 6.76 -12.08
CA GLY A 315 27.33 6.41 -11.83
C GLY A 315 26.87 6.78 -10.42
N ILE A 316 27.67 6.46 -9.40
CA ILE A 316 27.37 6.83 -8.01
C ILE A 316 27.43 8.35 -7.81
N MET A 317 28.38 9.05 -8.42
CA MET A 317 28.44 10.51 -8.34
C MET A 317 27.19 11.17 -8.96
N ILE A 318 26.71 10.64 -10.09
CA ILE A 318 25.43 11.08 -10.68
C ILE A 318 24.28 10.80 -9.71
N GLN A 319 24.23 9.62 -9.09
CA GLN A 319 23.22 9.28 -8.08
C GLN A 319 23.23 10.26 -6.89
N VAL A 320 24.42 10.65 -6.40
CA VAL A 320 24.58 11.63 -5.33
C VAL A 320 23.97 12.98 -5.74
N VAL A 321 24.31 13.48 -6.92
CA VAL A 321 23.74 14.74 -7.46
C VAL A 321 22.22 14.65 -7.58
N CYS A 322 21.71 13.55 -8.13
CA CYS A 322 20.28 13.27 -8.26
C CYS A 322 19.56 13.21 -6.91
N THR A 323 20.24 12.80 -5.83
CA THR A 323 19.66 12.72 -4.47
C THR A 323 19.35 14.11 -3.88
N PHE A 324 19.97 15.18 -4.39
CA PHE A 324 19.65 16.56 -4.01
C PHE A 324 18.46 17.15 -4.76
N ILE A 325 18.08 16.60 -5.92
CA ILE A 325 16.96 17.10 -6.72
C ILE A 325 15.65 17.10 -5.89
N PRO A 326 15.27 16.01 -5.19
CA PRO A 326 14.07 16.01 -4.35
C PRO A 326 14.13 17.00 -3.19
N VAL A 327 15.33 17.32 -2.70
CA VAL A 327 15.54 18.33 -1.65
C VAL A 327 15.23 19.74 -2.16
N ALA A 328 15.50 20.03 -3.43
CA ALA A 328 15.06 21.30 -4.04
C ALA A 328 13.53 21.37 -4.14
N PHE A 329 12.87 20.25 -4.46
CA PHE A 329 11.41 20.15 -4.55
C PHE A 329 10.70 20.01 -3.20
N LEU A 330 11.42 20.03 -2.08
CA LEU A 330 10.87 19.91 -0.73
C LEU A 330 9.87 21.03 -0.37
N PHE A 331 9.86 22.12 -1.16
CA PHE A 331 8.85 23.18 -1.07
C PHE A 331 7.42 22.66 -1.31
N LEU A 332 7.25 21.57 -2.07
CA LEU A 332 5.94 21.01 -2.43
C LEU A 332 5.20 20.43 -1.22
N ILE A 333 5.92 19.99 -0.18
CA ILE A 333 5.33 19.44 1.05
C ILE A 333 4.82 20.58 1.94
N PRO A 334 3.55 20.58 2.36
CA PRO A 334 2.99 21.63 3.22
C PRO A 334 3.78 21.80 4.53
N LYS A 335 3.96 23.05 4.96
CA LYS A 335 4.79 23.42 6.14
C LYS A 335 4.23 22.89 7.47
N GLU A 336 2.98 22.46 7.48
CA GLU A 336 2.20 22.11 8.67
C GLU A 336 2.09 20.59 8.90
N ALA A 337 2.54 19.75 7.96
CA ALA A 337 2.51 18.30 8.15
C ALA A 337 3.51 17.89 9.24
N THR A 338 2.99 17.48 10.39
CA THR A 338 3.72 16.87 11.51
C THR A 338 3.36 15.39 11.61
N GLY A 339 4.23 14.59 12.24
CA GLY A 339 3.97 13.16 12.48
C GLY A 339 2.99 12.89 13.63
N ILE A 340 2.24 13.91 14.07
CA ILE A 340 1.31 13.88 15.19
C ILE A 340 -0.07 14.20 14.60
N SER A 341 -1.07 13.35 14.89
CA SER A 341 -2.47 13.69 14.57
C SER A 341 -2.82 14.99 15.27
N ALA A 342 -3.38 15.95 14.52
CA ALA A 342 -4.09 17.08 15.12
C ALA A 342 -5.18 16.57 16.06
#